data_AF-A0A424M7X6-F1
#
_entry.id   AF-A0A424M7X6-F1
#
_cell.length_a   1.000
_cell.length_b   1.000
_cell.length_c   1.000
_cell.angle_alpha   90.00
_cell.angle_beta   90.00
_cell.angle_gamma   90.00
#
_symmetry.space_group_name_H-M   'P 1'
#
loop_
_entity.id
_entity.type
_entity.pdbx_description
1 polymer ?
#
loop_
_entity_poly.entity_id
_entity_poly.type
_entity_poly.pdbx_seq_one_letter_code
_entity_poly.pdbx_strand_id
1 'polypeptide(L)' 'MNKTEKIALREAVIIVLMGAVINFPLQTFLLWLTIDNWQWSDPLTISIFIQLIITVIAFVRVYIIRMRFQRGKF' A
#
# COMPACT_ATOMS: atom_id res chain seq x y z
N MET A 1 13.03 21.03 19.22
CA MET A 1 12.54 19.75 18.66
C MET A 1 13.38 18.63 19.23
N ASN A 2 12.75 17.81 20.07
CA ASN A 2 13.44 16.78 20.83
C ASN A 2 13.81 15.62 19.90
N LYS A 3 14.93 14.94 20.13
CA LYS A 3 15.49 13.91 19.22
C LYS A 3 14.47 12.80 18.90
N THR A 4 13.55 12.53 19.81
CA THR A 4 12.46 11.55 19.70
C THR A 4 11.43 11.90 18.62
N GLU A 5 11.03 13.16 18.48
CA GLU A 5 10.03 13.60 17.50
C GLU A 5 10.55 13.45 16.06
N LYS A 6 11.84 13.74 15.85
CA LYS A 6 12.50 13.54 14.55
C LYS A 6 12.54 12.06 14.14
N ILE A 7 12.67 11.14 15.09
CA ILE A 7 12.70 9.70 14.82
C ILE A 7 11.29 9.21 14.45
N ALA A 8 10.28 9.60 15.23
CA ALA A 8 8.89 9.24 14.96
C ALA A 8 8.40 9.78 13.59
N LEU A 9 8.75 11.02 13.25
CA LEU A 9 8.47 11.58 11.93
C LEU A 9 9.18 10.79 10.82
N ARG A 10 10.45 10.42 11.01
CA ARG A 10 11.20 9.66 10.02
C ARG A 10 10.60 8.26 9.80
N GLU A 11 10.17 7.59 10.86
CA GLU A 11 9.46 6.31 10.78
C GLU A 11 8.12 6.45 10.04
N ALA A 12 7.32 7.46 10.38
CA ALA A 12 6.05 7.73 9.71
C ALA A 12 6.26 7.99 8.20
N VAL A 13 7.25 8.83 7.85
CA VAL A 13 7.60 9.15 6.46
C VAL A 13 8.01 7.90 5.68
N ILE A 14 8.82 7.02 6.28
CA ILE A 14 9.24 5.76 5.65
C ILE A 14 8.05 4.83 5.40
N ILE A 15 7.12 4.72 6.36
CA ILE A 15 5.91 3.90 6.21
C ILE A 15 5.02 4.44 5.10
N VAL A 16 4.82 5.76 5.05
CA VAL A 16 3.99 6.42 4.03
C VAL A 16 4.65 6.31 2.66
N LEU A 17 5.95 6.55 2.54
CA LEU A 17 6.69 6.41 1.27
C LEU A 17 6.66 4.98 0.75
N MET A 18 6.91 3.98 1.59
CA MET A 18 6.77 2.58 1.19
C MET A 18 5.34 2.27 0.75
N GLY A 19 4.34 2.85 1.42
CA GLY A 19 2.94 2.71 1.03
C GLY A 19 2.64 3.31 -0.34
N ALA A 20 3.16 4.50 -0.62
CA ALA A 20 3.01 5.16 -1.91
C ALA A 20 3.71 4.39 -3.03
N VAL A 21 4.95 3.97 -2.81
CA VAL A 21 5.76 3.23 -3.80
C VAL A 21 5.15 1.86 -4.14
N ILE A 22 4.40 1.24 -3.25
CA ILE A 22 3.73 -0.04 -3.53
C ILE A 22 2.33 0.19 -4.10
N ASN A 23 1.53 1.06 -3.48
CA ASN A 23 0.14 1.25 -3.88
C ASN A 23 0.02 1.90 -5.25
N PHE A 24 0.88 2.86 -5.57
CA PHE A 24 0.82 3.58 -6.85
C PHE A 24 1.01 2.66 -8.06
N PRO A 25 2.13 1.92 -8.20
CA PRO A 25 2.31 1.02 -9.34
C PRO A 25 1.31 -0.13 -9.34
N LEU A 26 0.91 -0.64 -8.16
CA LEU A 26 -0.07 -1.72 -8.08
C LEU A 26 -1.46 -1.26 -8.53
N GLN A 27 -1.88 -0.06 -8.12
CA GLN A 27 -3.14 0.55 -8.57
C GLN A 27 -3.11 0.80 -10.08
N THR A 28 -2.02 1.37 -10.61
CA THR A 28 -1.84 1.59 -12.05
C THR A 28 -1.87 0.29 -12.84
N PHE A 29 -1.20 -0.76 -12.35
CA PHE A 29 -1.19 -2.06 -12.99
C PHE A 29 -2.57 -2.73 -12.99
N LEU A 30 -3.30 -2.67 -11.88
CA LEU A 30 -4.64 -3.23 -11.79
C LEU A 30 -5.64 -2.47 -12.68
N LEU A 31 -5.54 -1.14 -12.74
CA LEU A 31 -6.33 -0.31 -13.66
C LEU A 31 -6.04 -0.71 -15.11
N TRP A 32 -4.76 -0.83 -15.48
CA TRP A 32 -4.38 -1.27 -16.81
C TRP A 32 -4.94 -2.67 -17.12
N LEU A 33 -4.85 -3.62 -16.19
CA LEU A 33 -5.39 -4.96 -16.38
C LEU A 33 -6.92 -4.97 -16.53
N THR A 34 -7.65 -4.22 -15.71
CA THR A 34 -9.13 -4.21 -15.76
C THR A 34 -9.67 -3.47 -16.99
N ILE A 35 -9.00 -2.41 -17.43
CA ILE A 35 -9.42 -1.62 -18.59
C ILE A 35 -8.96 -2.29 -19.89
N ASP A 36 -7.69 -2.67 -19.99
CA ASP A 36 -7.08 -3.14 -21.24
C ASP A 36 -7.34 -4.63 -21.51
N ASN A 37 -7.17 -5.50 -20.49
CA ASN A 37 -7.38 -6.94 -20.67
C ASN A 37 -8.85 -7.36 -20.50
N TRP A 38 -9.56 -6.77 -19.53
CA TRP A 38 -10.93 -7.19 -19.21
C TRP A 38 -12.01 -6.35 -19.88
N GLN A 39 -11.65 -5.21 -20.49
CA GLN A 39 -12.56 -4.25 -21.14
C GLN A 39 -13.78 -3.88 -20.30
N TRP A 40 -13.62 -3.82 -18.97
CA TRP A 40 -14.70 -3.38 -18.10
C TRP A 40 -15.06 -1.94 -18.44
N SER A 41 -16.33 -1.72 -18.79
CA SER A 41 -16.84 -0.39 -19.13
C SER A 41 -17.46 0.33 -17.92
N ASP A 42 -17.75 -0.41 -16.86
CA ASP A 42 -18.38 0.10 -15.63
C ASP A 42 -17.33 0.58 -14.61
N PRO A 43 -17.20 1.90 -14.36
CA PRO A 43 -16.18 2.45 -13.46
C PRO A 43 -16.36 1.99 -12.01
N LEU A 44 -17.60 1.72 -11.60
CA LEU A 44 -17.93 1.27 -10.24
C LEU A 44 -17.35 -0.12 -9.96
N THR A 45 -17.53 -1.05 -10.88
CA THR A 45 -17.04 -2.44 -10.74
C THR A 45 -15.51 -2.46 -10.70
N ILE A 46 -14.87 -1.68 -11.58
CA ILE A 46 -13.41 -1.50 -11.62
C ILE A 46 -12.92 -0.96 -10.28
N SER A 47 -13.54 0.11 -9.79
CA SER A 47 -13.12 0.77 -8.54
C SER A 47 -13.26 -0.16 -7.34
N ILE A 48 -14.38 -0.89 -7.21
CA ILE A 48 -14.60 -1.82 -6.11
C ILE A 48 -13.59 -2.97 -6.16
N PHE A 49 -13.35 -3.55 -7.34
CA PHE A 49 -12.41 -4.67 -7.51
C PHE A 49 -10.97 -4.27 -7.15
N ILE A 50 -10.51 -3.14 -7.70
CA ILE A 50 -9.17 -2.62 -7.42
C ILE A 50 -9.03 -2.28 -5.93
N GLN A 51 -10.05 -1.64 -5.35
CA GLN A 51 -10.04 -1.29 -3.92
C GLN A 51 -9.95 -2.55 -3.05
N LEU A 52 -10.64 -3.62 -3.41
CA LEU A 52 -10.62 -4.89 -2.68
C LEU A 52 -9.21 -5.50 -2.72
N ILE A 53 -8.57 -5.56 -3.88
CA ILE A 53 -7.20 -6.10 -4.04
C ILE A 53 -6.17 -5.24 -3.31
N ILE A 54 -6.22 -3.91 -3.47
CA ILE A 54 -5.33 -2.99 -2.77
C ILE A 54 -5.47 -3.13 -1.26
N THR A 55 -6.70 -3.31 -0.75
CA THR A 55 -6.96 -3.49 0.69
C THR A 55 -6.33 -4.78 1.21
N VAL A 56 -6.45 -5.89 0.48
CA VAL A 56 -5.80 -7.16 0.85
C VAL A 56 -4.27 -7.03 0.85
N ILE A 57 -3.69 -6.40 -0.16
CA ILE A 57 -2.23 -6.20 -0.24
C ILE A 57 -1.75 -5.23 0.84
N ALA A 58 -2.50 -4.16 1.13
CA ALA A 58 -2.20 -3.25 2.22
C ALA A 58 -2.21 -3.97 3.56
N PHE A 59 -3.17 -4.88 3.79
CA PHE A 59 -3.20 -5.73 4.98
C PHE A 59 -1.96 -6.62 5.08
N VAL A 60 -1.60 -7.33 4.00
CA VAL A 60 -0.40 -8.18 3.94
C VAL A 60 0.87 -7.36 4.18
N ARG A 61 1.02 -6.19 3.54
CA ARG A 61 2.17 -5.30 3.75
C ARG A 61 2.27 -4.85 5.21
N VAL A 62 1.18 -4.38 5.81
CA VAL A 62 1.16 -3.94 7.22
C VAL A 62 1.48 -5.10 8.15
N TYR A 63 0.98 -6.30 7.85
CA TYR A 63 1.30 -7.51 8.59
C TYR A 63 2.80 -7.86 8.48
N ILE A 64 3.39 -7.86 7.27
CA ILE A 64 4.82 -8.10 7.05
C ILE A 64 5.68 -7.04 7.73
N ILE A 65 5.32 -5.74 7.62
CA ILE A 65 6.05 -4.65 8.27
C ILE A 65 6.00 -4.82 9.79
N ARG A 66 4.83 -5.11 10.38
CA ARG A 66 4.71 -5.40 11.82
C ARG A 66 5.54 -6.61 12.23
N MET A 67 5.52 -7.69 11.45
CA MET A 67 6.28 -8.91 11.73
C MET A 67 7.79 -8.68 11.63
N ARG A 68 8.25 -7.88 10.65
CA ARG A 68 9.66 -7.48 10.50
C ARG A 68 10.12 -6.53 11.60
N PHE A 69 9.27 -5.58 12.01
CA PHE A 69 9.58 -4.68 13.12
C PHE A 69 9.56 -5.38 14.49
N GLN A 70 8.73 -6.40 14.69
CA GLN A 70 8.76 -7.22 15.90
C GLN A 70 10.02 -8.10 16.00
N ARG A 71 10.56 -8.57 14.87
CA ARG A 71 11.83 -9.33 14.85
C ARG A 71 13.09 -8.48 15.03
N GLY A 72 13.00 -7.15 14.95
CA GLY A 72 14.12 -6.23 15.21
C GLY A 72 14.26 -5.80 16.67
N LYS A 73 13.46 -6.34 17.59
CA LYS A 73 13.49 -6.08 19.03
C LYS A 73 13.74 -7.34 19.89
N PHE A 74 14.52 -8.28 19.37
CA PHE A 74 15.15 -9.32 20.18
C PHE A 74 16.65 -9.14 20.16
#